data_AF-A0A875S1V6-F1
#
_entry.id   AF-A0A875S1V6-F1
#
_cell.length_a   1.000
_cell.length_b   1.000
_cell.length_c   1.000
_cell.angle_alpha   90.00
_cell.angle_beta   90.00
_cell.angle_gamma   90.00
#
_symmetry.space_group_name_H-M   'P 1'
#
loop_
_entity.id
_entity.type
_entity.pdbx_description
1 polymer ?
#
loop_
_entity_poly.entity_id
_entity_poly.type
_entity_poly.pdbx_seq_one_letter_code
_entity_poly.pdbx_strand_id
1 'polypeptide(L)'
;MRIFESKQVFEYPWEQVSAANWQKYPNEVSTHVKSVDVLRREYDSNKQILTTERLIGCSQKVPKWLICIMGCSDKSYVREICTVDLKKRTVTMRSCNLTWSNFLKVWETVVYSPDKKDPRSMTSFSQEAEITAHLTFQRVCDQIEEWSVQRFGQNAEKGKMGFDSVLEKLDPVWHAKFDDISGKTSKLFDQVNNRTSCVLKELNSRTGSVLKELTDRSECALHDVNDRTHSTVSQLADSILHKN
;
A
#
# COMPACT_ATOMS: atom_id res chain seq x y z
N MET A 1 8.07 -4.81 -36.25
CA MET A 1 7.48 -4.53 -34.92
C MET A 1 6.73 -5.77 -34.48
N ARG A 2 7.09 -6.29 -33.30
CA ARG A 2 6.40 -7.41 -32.64
C ARG A 2 5.96 -7.00 -31.25
N ILE A 3 4.85 -7.56 -30.80
CA ILE A 3 4.31 -7.35 -29.45
C ILE A 3 4.33 -8.68 -28.72
N PHE A 4 4.80 -8.67 -27.48
CA PHE A 4 4.70 -9.77 -26.54
C PHE A 4 3.80 -9.35 -25.38
N GLU A 5 2.88 -10.22 -24.99
CA GLU A 5 2.00 -9.99 -23.84
C GLU A 5 2.05 -11.19 -22.89
N SER A 6 2.04 -10.91 -21.59
CA SER A 6 1.93 -11.92 -20.54
C SER A 6 1.04 -11.43 -19.41
N LYS A 7 0.16 -12.29 -18.92
CA LYS A 7 -0.73 -12.02 -17.79
C LYS A 7 -0.60 -13.12 -16.77
N GLN A 8 -0.43 -12.74 -15.51
CA GLN A 8 -0.23 -13.66 -14.40
C GLN A 8 -0.92 -13.12 -13.15
N VAL A 9 -1.09 -13.98 -12.16
CA VAL A 9 -1.62 -13.60 -10.85
C VAL A 9 -0.64 -14.07 -9.78
N PHE A 10 -0.38 -13.19 -8.83
CA PHE A 10 0.38 -13.48 -7.62
C PHE A 10 -0.60 -13.63 -6.47
N GLU A 11 -0.49 -14.72 -5.71
CA GLU A 11 -1.34 -15.01 -4.53
C GLU A 11 -0.85 -14.26 -3.29
N TYR A 12 -0.52 -12.99 -3.47
CA TYR A 12 -0.07 -12.07 -2.42
C TYR A 12 -0.80 -10.72 -2.53
N PRO A 13 -1.08 -10.05 -1.40
CA PRO A 13 -1.64 -8.70 -1.38
C PRO A 13 -0.77 -7.71 -2.16
N TRP A 14 -1.42 -6.72 -2.77
CA TRP A 14 -0.74 -5.70 -3.59
C TRP A 14 0.32 -4.93 -2.80
N GLU A 15 0.09 -4.67 -1.51
CA GLU A 15 1.03 -3.98 -0.62
C GLU A 15 2.34 -4.76 -0.50
N GLN A 16 2.26 -6.09 -0.39
CA GLN A 16 3.41 -6.97 -0.31
C GLN A 16 4.13 -7.05 -1.65
N VAL A 17 3.39 -7.23 -2.74
CA VAL A 17 3.95 -7.29 -4.11
C VAL A 17 4.65 -5.99 -4.50
N SER A 18 4.01 -4.85 -4.23
CA SER A 18 4.57 -3.53 -4.52
C SER A 18 5.83 -3.24 -3.68
N ALA A 19 5.87 -3.68 -2.43
CA ALA A 19 7.05 -3.58 -1.57
C ALA A 19 8.19 -4.49 -2.08
N ALA A 20 7.87 -5.74 -2.42
CA ALA A 20 8.82 -6.73 -2.92
C ALA A 20 9.45 -6.32 -4.26
N ASN A 21 8.73 -5.56 -5.11
CA ASN A 21 9.25 -5.08 -6.38
C ASN A 21 10.55 -4.26 -6.23
N TRP A 22 10.72 -3.55 -5.12
CA TRP A 22 11.94 -2.79 -4.83
C TRP A 22 13.13 -3.68 -4.44
N GLN A 23 12.85 -4.92 -4.04
CA GLN A 23 13.83 -5.94 -3.62
C GLN A 23 13.91 -7.10 -4.61
N LYS A 24 13.36 -6.92 -5.82
CA LYS A 24 13.35 -7.93 -6.89
C LYS A 24 14.77 -8.41 -7.28
N TYR A 25 15.80 -7.58 -7.07
CA TYR A 25 17.18 -7.91 -7.39
C TYR A 25 18.10 -7.74 -6.18
N PRO A 26 19.12 -8.62 -6.04
CA PRO A 26 19.41 -9.77 -6.90
C PRO A 26 18.41 -10.94 -6.68
N ASN A 27 18.19 -11.76 -7.71
CA ASN A 27 17.46 -13.03 -7.58
C ASN A 27 18.15 -14.15 -8.38
N GLU A 28 17.87 -15.40 -8.02
CA GLU A 28 18.55 -16.59 -8.54
C GLU A 28 18.33 -16.83 -10.04
N VAL A 29 17.27 -16.24 -10.60
CA VAL A 29 16.90 -16.44 -12.01
C VAL A 29 17.42 -15.32 -12.91
N SER A 30 17.46 -14.09 -12.40
CA SER A 30 17.86 -12.88 -13.12
C SER A 30 19.32 -12.51 -12.90
N THR A 31 20.21 -13.50 -13.01
CA THR A 31 21.66 -13.34 -12.77
C THR A 31 22.36 -12.39 -13.74
N HIS A 32 21.69 -12.03 -14.84
CA HIS A 32 22.15 -11.06 -15.82
C HIS A 32 22.07 -9.62 -15.31
N VAL A 33 21.22 -9.31 -14.33
CA VAL A 33 21.15 -7.99 -13.70
C VAL A 33 22.32 -7.84 -12.73
N LYS A 34 23.19 -6.85 -12.98
CA LYS A 34 24.43 -6.62 -12.21
C LYS A 34 24.34 -5.40 -11.30
N SER A 35 23.59 -4.38 -11.70
CA SER A 35 23.37 -3.18 -10.88
C SER A 35 21.97 -2.62 -11.10
N VAL A 36 21.44 -1.96 -10.07
CA VAL A 36 20.20 -1.20 -10.12
C VAL A 36 20.45 0.09 -9.34
N ASP A 37 20.51 1.20 -10.06
CA ASP A 37 20.81 2.51 -9.50
C ASP A 37 19.57 3.39 -9.57
N VAL A 38 19.25 4.11 -8.49
CA VAL A 38 18.15 5.08 -8.48
C VAL A 38 18.70 6.42 -8.95
N LEU A 39 18.24 6.89 -10.10
CA LEU A 39 18.64 8.19 -10.66
C LEU A 39 17.85 9.34 -10.05
N ARG A 40 16.56 9.12 -9.83
CA ARG A 40 15.63 10.13 -9.30
C ARG A 40 14.49 9.44 -8.58
N ARG A 41 14.01 10.05 -7.49
CA ARG A 41 12.80 9.60 -6.78
C ARG A 41 12.06 10.79 -6.23
N GLU A 42 10.77 10.87 -6.53
CA GLU A 42 9.91 11.97 -6.13
C GLU A 42 8.53 11.48 -5.73
N TYR A 43 7.99 12.09 -4.68
CA TYR A 43 6.64 11.84 -4.21
C TYR A 43 5.78 13.10 -4.40
N ASP A 44 4.73 12.98 -5.20
CA ASP A 44 3.71 14.01 -5.36
C ASP A 44 2.62 13.78 -4.31
N SER A 45 2.58 14.61 -3.27
CA SER A 45 1.64 14.50 -2.15
C SER A 45 0.19 14.76 -2.56
N ASN A 46 -0.05 15.63 -3.56
CA ASN A 46 -1.40 15.94 -4.04
C ASN A 46 -1.99 14.76 -4.82
N LYS A 47 -1.18 14.16 -5.70
CA LYS A 47 -1.59 13.00 -6.49
C LYS A 47 -1.48 11.69 -5.71
N GLN A 48 -0.68 11.65 -4.64
CA GLN A 48 -0.26 10.45 -3.91
C GLN A 48 0.43 9.43 -4.82
N ILE A 49 1.37 9.94 -5.64
CA ILE A 49 2.11 9.15 -6.62
C ILE A 49 3.61 9.23 -6.30
N LEU A 50 4.25 8.07 -6.13
CA LEU A 50 5.69 7.95 -6.05
C LEU A 50 6.25 7.58 -7.42
N THR A 51 7.08 8.44 -8.00
CA THR A 51 7.80 8.16 -9.25
C THR A 51 9.28 7.93 -8.94
N THR A 52 9.81 6.80 -9.38
CA THR A 52 11.23 6.45 -9.25
C THR A 52 11.79 6.14 -10.64
N GLU A 53 12.87 6.81 -10.99
CA GLU A 53 13.65 6.52 -12.18
C GLU A 53 14.89 5.72 -11.80
N ARG A 54 15.11 4.60 -12.51
CA ARG A 54 16.22 3.68 -12.28
C ARG A 54 17.04 3.46 -13.54
N LEU A 55 18.34 3.22 -13.35
CA LEU A 55 19.23 2.68 -14.35
C LEU A 55 19.55 1.23 -13.97
N ILE A 56 19.29 0.30 -14.88
CA ILE A 56 19.54 -1.12 -14.68
C ILE A 56 20.71 -1.53 -15.58
N GLY A 57 21.78 -2.01 -14.96
CA GLY A 57 22.95 -2.55 -15.64
C GLY A 57 22.81 -4.06 -15.81
N CYS A 58 22.76 -4.52 -17.05
CA CYS A 58 22.67 -5.92 -17.40
C CYS A 58 23.95 -6.39 -18.09
N SER A 59 24.38 -7.62 -17.78
CA SER A 59 25.44 -8.33 -18.50
C SER A 59 24.94 -9.70 -18.93
N GLN A 60 24.85 -9.90 -20.24
CA GLN A 60 24.36 -11.13 -20.85
C GLN A 60 25.14 -11.47 -22.12
N LYS A 61 25.36 -12.76 -22.36
CA LYS A 61 26.00 -13.23 -23.59
C LYS A 61 25.08 -12.96 -24.77
N VAL A 62 25.53 -12.13 -25.70
CA VAL A 62 24.82 -11.83 -26.94
C VAL A 62 25.16 -12.90 -27.98
N PRO A 63 24.22 -13.35 -28.83
CA PRO A 63 24.53 -14.29 -29.90
C PRO A 63 25.64 -13.77 -30.81
N LYS A 64 26.60 -14.63 -31.18
CA LYS A 64 27.79 -14.22 -31.98
C LYS A 64 27.42 -13.55 -33.31
N TRP A 65 26.38 -14.02 -33.98
CA TRP A 65 25.91 -13.42 -35.23
C TRP A 65 25.45 -11.97 -35.04
N LEU A 66 24.85 -11.66 -33.89
CA LEU A 66 24.37 -10.34 -33.53
C LEU A 66 25.52 -9.42 -33.12
N ILE A 67 26.55 -9.97 -32.45
CA ILE A 67 27.83 -9.28 -32.19
C ILE A 67 28.53 -8.93 -33.50
N CYS A 68 28.59 -9.84 -34.47
CA CYS A 68 29.22 -9.59 -35.77
C CYS A 68 28.53 -8.48 -36.58
N ILE A 69 27.20 -8.35 -36.48
CA ILE A 69 26.43 -7.34 -37.21
C ILE A 69 26.51 -5.97 -36.52
N MET A 70 26.46 -5.94 -35.19
CA MET A 70 26.27 -4.69 -34.44
C MET A 70 27.53 -4.23 -33.67
N GLY A 71 28.59 -5.05 -33.60
CA GLY A 71 29.78 -4.73 -32.81
C GLY A 71 29.54 -4.76 -31.30
N CYS A 72 28.68 -5.70 -30.84
CA CYS A 72 28.16 -5.67 -29.47
C CYS A 72 29.15 -5.93 -28.35
N SER A 73 28.98 -5.18 -27.26
CA SER A 73 29.51 -5.50 -25.93
C SER A 73 28.48 -6.33 -25.16
N ASP A 74 28.96 -7.19 -24.25
CA ASP A 74 28.14 -8.01 -23.36
C ASP A 74 27.43 -7.20 -22.25
N LYS A 75 27.62 -5.87 -22.22
CA LYS A 75 26.99 -4.95 -21.28
C LYS A 75 25.89 -4.15 -21.96
N SER A 76 24.76 -4.03 -21.28
CA SER A 76 23.60 -3.26 -21.75
C SER A 76 22.95 -2.51 -20.59
N TYR A 77 22.48 -1.31 -20.86
CA TYR A 77 21.77 -0.48 -19.89
C TYR A 77 20.30 -0.31 -20.27
N VAL A 78 19.44 -0.38 -19.26
CA VAL A 78 17.99 -0.18 -19.38
C VAL A 78 17.60 0.96 -18.45
N ARG A 79 16.82 1.91 -18.97
CA ARG A 79 16.17 2.95 -18.18
C ARG A 79 14.80 2.43 -17.79
N GLU A 80 14.46 2.55 -16.53
CA GLU A 80 13.14 2.19 -16.02
C GLU A 80 12.54 3.35 -15.24
N ILE A 81 11.27 3.63 -15.50
CA ILE A 81 10.45 4.55 -14.70
C ILE A 81 9.36 3.74 -14.02
N CYS A 82 9.39 3.69 -12.70
CA CYS A 82 8.41 3.03 -11.86
C CYS A 82 7.52 4.08 -11.18
N THR A 83 6.22 3.95 -11.35
CA THR A 83 5.21 4.83 -10.77
C THR A 83 4.29 4.03 -9.87
N VAL A 84 4.22 4.39 -8.59
CA VAL A 84 3.30 3.79 -7.61
C VAL A 84 2.20 4.78 -7.31
N ASP A 85 0.97 4.46 -7.72
CA ASP A 85 -0.24 5.22 -7.42
C ASP A 85 -0.92 4.60 -6.21
N LEU A 86 -0.91 5.32 -5.08
CA LEU A 86 -1.48 4.85 -3.82
C LEU A 86 -3.02 4.90 -3.82
N LYS A 87 -3.64 5.79 -4.61
CA LYS A 87 -5.11 5.90 -4.70
C LYS A 87 -5.68 4.76 -5.53
N LYS A 88 -5.04 4.48 -6.67
CA LYS A 88 -5.47 3.40 -7.58
C LYS A 88 -4.94 2.03 -7.19
N ARG A 89 -4.03 1.95 -6.20
CA ARG A 89 -3.28 0.74 -5.84
C ARG A 89 -2.68 0.12 -7.10
N THR A 90 -1.83 0.87 -7.80
CA THR A 90 -1.21 0.41 -9.05
C THR A 90 0.27 0.70 -9.04
N VAL A 91 1.08 -0.29 -9.43
CA VAL A 91 2.50 -0.10 -9.75
C VAL A 91 2.66 -0.25 -11.24
N THR A 92 3.13 0.80 -11.92
CA THR A 92 3.40 0.78 -13.35
C THR A 92 4.89 0.99 -13.58
N MET A 93 5.55 0.03 -14.21
CA MET A 93 6.95 0.09 -14.59
C MET A 93 7.04 0.21 -16.10
N ARG A 94 7.80 1.18 -16.58
CA ARG A 94 8.07 1.37 -18.01
C ARG A 94 9.56 1.33 -18.23
N SER A 95 10.01 0.36 -19.00
CA SER A 95 11.42 0.09 -19.27
C SER A 95 11.73 0.31 -20.74
N CYS A 96 12.87 0.92 -21.03
CA CYS A 96 13.41 1.00 -22.38
C CYS A 96 14.93 0.79 -22.37
N ASN A 97 15.43 0.07 -23.37
CA ASN A 97 16.87 -0.11 -23.52
C ASN A 97 17.53 1.19 -23.98
N LEU A 98 18.63 1.57 -23.33
CA LEU A 98 19.44 2.72 -23.73
C LEU A 98 20.51 2.28 -24.74
N THR A 99 21.25 1.23 -24.39
CA THR A 99 22.25 0.63 -25.28
C THR A 99 21.53 -0.10 -26.42
N TRP A 100 22.07 -0.02 -27.63
CA TRP A 100 21.54 -0.70 -28.83
C TRP A 100 20.20 -0.17 -29.37
N SER A 101 19.67 0.91 -28.80
CA SER A 101 18.36 1.48 -29.17
C SER A 101 18.25 1.91 -30.64
N ASN A 102 19.37 2.22 -31.29
CA ASN A 102 19.43 2.54 -32.72
C ASN A 102 19.20 1.31 -33.63
N PHE A 103 19.43 0.10 -33.13
CA PHE A 103 19.30 -1.15 -33.90
C PHE A 103 18.10 -1.97 -33.47
N LEU A 104 17.85 -2.02 -32.16
CA LEU A 104 16.74 -2.75 -31.56
C LEU A 104 16.20 -1.91 -30.40
N LYS A 105 14.97 -1.42 -30.55
CA LYS A 105 14.26 -0.68 -29.52
C LYS A 105 13.27 -1.61 -28.86
N VAL A 106 13.38 -1.75 -27.55
CA VAL A 106 12.46 -2.52 -26.73
C VAL A 106 11.82 -1.59 -25.72
N TRP A 107 10.51 -1.53 -25.75
CA TRP A 107 9.69 -0.86 -24.75
C TRP A 107 8.89 -1.89 -24.01
N GLU A 108 9.04 -1.93 -22.70
CA GLU A 108 8.29 -2.85 -21.85
C GLU A 108 7.47 -2.04 -20.85
N THR A 109 6.19 -2.40 -20.70
CA THR A 109 5.31 -1.90 -19.67
C THR A 109 4.82 -3.06 -18.82
N VAL A 110 5.05 -2.96 -17.52
CA VAL A 110 4.57 -3.91 -16.51
C VAL A 110 3.63 -3.17 -15.56
N VAL A 111 2.49 -3.78 -15.26
CA VAL A 111 1.49 -3.24 -14.35
C VAL A 111 1.12 -4.29 -13.31
N TYR A 112 1.20 -3.89 -12.03
CA TYR A 112 0.66 -4.64 -10.90
C TYR A 112 -0.54 -3.89 -10.31
N SER A 113 -1.64 -4.60 -10.10
CA SER A 113 -2.85 -4.07 -9.47
C SER A 113 -3.57 -5.17 -8.68
N PRO A 114 -4.35 -4.85 -7.64
CA PRO A 114 -5.22 -5.81 -6.98
C PRO A 114 -6.05 -6.62 -7.98
N ASP A 115 -6.15 -7.93 -7.77
CA ASP A 115 -6.92 -8.79 -8.65
C ASP A 115 -8.42 -8.48 -8.56
N LYS A 116 -9.14 -8.63 -9.67
CA LYS A 116 -10.59 -8.37 -9.70
C LYS A 116 -11.40 -9.38 -8.89
N LYS A 117 -10.92 -10.62 -8.77
CA LYS A 117 -11.61 -11.71 -8.07
C LYS A 117 -11.36 -11.61 -6.56
N ASP A 118 -10.12 -11.41 -6.16
CA ASP A 118 -9.76 -11.16 -4.76
C ASP A 118 -8.77 -9.98 -4.63
N PRO A 119 -9.28 -8.75 -4.48
CA PRO A 119 -8.45 -7.55 -4.36
C PRO A 119 -7.66 -7.44 -3.04
N ARG A 120 -7.89 -8.34 -2.08
CA ARG A 120 -7.24 -8.30 -0.76
C ARG A 120 -6.07 -9.26 -0.68
N SER A 121 -6.18 -10.44 -1.28
CA SER A 121 -5.15 -11.47 -1.20
C SER A 121 -4.37 -11.70 -2.50
N MET A 122 -4.86 -11.20 -3.64
CA MET A 122 -4.26 -11.45 -4.94
C MET A 122 -3.90 -10.17 -5.69
N THR A 123 -2.84 -10.25 -6.47
CA THR A 123 -2.35 -9.16 -7.33
C THR A 123 -2.28 -9.65 -8.78
N SER A 124 -3.00 -8.98 -9.69
CA SER A 124 -2.85 -9.18 -11.12
C SER A 124 -1.56 -8.54 -11.62
N PHE A 125 -0.90 -9.24 -12.53
CA PHE A 125 0.27 -8.79 -13.27
C PHE A 125 -0.02 -8.80 -14.77
N SER A 126 0.31 -7.70 -15.43
CA SER A 126 0.25 -7.57 -16.89
C SER A 126 1.57 -7.04 -17.40
N GLN A 127 2.14 -7.70 -18.39
CA GLN A 127 3.38 -7.31 -19.05
C GLN A 127 3.14 -7.22 -20.55
N GLU A 128 3.57 -6.11 -21.13
CA GLU A 128 3.50 -5.85 -22.57
C GLU A 128 4.89 -5.38 -23.02
N ALA A 129 5.43 -5.98 -24.07
CA ALA A 129 6.70 -5.58 -24.65
C ALA A 129 6.56 -5.33 -26.15
N GLU A 130 6.89 -4.12 -26.58
CA GLU A 130 6.98 -3.72 -27.98
C GLU A 130 8.45 -3.76 -28.42
N ILE A 131 8.72 -4.53 -29.48
CA ILE A 131 10.05 -4.78 -30.00
C ILE A 131 10.10 -4.33 -31.45
N THR A 132 11.00 -3.40 -31.73
CA THR A 132 11.16 -2.80 -33.06
C THR A 132 12.63 -2.84 -33.46
N ALA A 133 12.95 -3.55 -34.54
CA ALA A 133 14.28 -3.57 -35.12
C ALA A 133 14.43 -2.51 -36.24
N HIS A 134 15.58 -1.85 -36.27
CA HIS A 134 15.92 -0.78 -37.20
C HIS A 134 17.22 -1.11 -37.93
N LEU A 135 17.16 -2.05 -38.88
CA LEU A 135 18.30 -2.44 -39.72
C LEU A 135 17.96 -2.33 -41.20
N THR A 136 19.01 -2.20 -42.03
CA THR A 136 18.89 -2.03 -43.48
C THR A 136 18.27 -3.23 -44.20
N PHE A 137 18.43 -4.44 -43.64
CA PHE A 137 17.95 -5.68 -44.25
C PHE A 137 16.73 -6.22 -43.51
N GLN A 138 15.57 -6.17 -44.16
CA GLN A 138 14.29 -6.59 -43.56
C GLN A 138 14.30 -8.02 -43.00
N ARG A 139 14.93 -8.98 -43.71
CA ARG A 139 15.02 -10.37 -43.24
C ARG A 139 15.81 -10.53 -41.94
N VAL A 140 16.80 -9.66 -41.73
CA VAL A 140 17.60 -9.63 -40.49
C VAL A 140 16.77 -9.02 -39.37
N CYS A 141 15.99 -7.96 -39.66
CA CYS A 141 15.01 -7.41 -38.72
C CYS A 141 14.04 -8.49 -38.24
N ASP A 142 13.43 -9.23 -39.16
CA ASP A 142 12.44 -10.26 -38.83
C ASP A 142 13.03 -11.36 -37.93
N GLN A 143 14.27 -11.81 -38.21
CA GLN A 143 14.98 -12.78 -37.37
C GLN A 143 15.32 -12.24 -35.97
N ILE A 144 15.75 -10.98 -35.86
CA ILE A 144 16.05 -10.35 -34.58
C ILE A 144 14.78 -10.16 -33.76
N GLU A 145 13.69 -9.72 -34.38
CA GLU A 145 12.41 -9.54 -33.71
C GLU A 145 11.86 -10.87 -33.20
N GLU A 146 11.87 -11.93 -34.03
CA GLU A 146 11.44 -13.28 -33.64
C GLU A 146 12.29 -13.85 -32.50
N TRP A 147 13.62 -13.73 -32.59
CA TRP A 147 14.53 -14.14 -31.53
C TRP A 147 14.27 -13.38 -30.22
N SER A 148 14.01 -12.07 -30.32
CA SER A 148 13.73 -11.23 -29.15
C SER A 148 12.42 -11.66 -28.48
N VAL A 149 11.35 -11.89 -29.24
CA VAL A 149 10.07 -12.37 -28.69
C VAL A 149 10.23 -13.70 -27.95
N GLN A 150 10.94 -14.67 -28.55
CA GLN A 150 11.21 -15.95 -27.89
C GLN A 150 11.98 -15.77 -26.58
N ARG A 151 12.94 -14.83 -26.56
CA ARG A 151 13.72 -14.53 -25.36
C ARG A 151 12.88 -13.86 -24.28
N PHE A 152 11.98 -12.95 -24.65
CA PHE A 152 11.03 -12.32 -23.73
C PHE A 152 10.09 -13.36 -23.12
N GLY A 153 9.56 -14.30 -23.90
CA GLY A 153 8.74 -15.39 -23.39
C GLY A 153 9.46 -16.24 -22.34
N GLN A 154 10.68 -16.69 -22.64
CA GLN A 154 11.50 -17.45 -21.69
C GLN A 154 11.87 -16.62 -20.44
N ASN A 155 12.08 -15.31 -20.60
CA ASN A 155 12.42 -14.41 -19.50
C ASN A 155 11.20 -14.07 -18.63
N ALA A 156 9.99 -14.07 -19.17
CA ALA A 156 8.76 -13.78 -18.41
C ALA A 156 8.47 -14.89 -17.39
N GLU A 157 8.52 -16.16 -17.80
CA GLU A 157 8.32 -17.31 -16.91
C GLU A 157 9.39 -17.36 -15.81
N LYS A 158 10.65 -17.18 -16.21
CA LYS A 158 11.79 -17.06 -15.31
C LYS A 158 11.67 -15.89 -14.35
N GLY A 159 11.23 -14.74 -14.85
CA GLY A 159 11.00 -13.52 -14.08
C GLY A 159 9.93 -13.72 -13.01
N LYS A 160 8.85 -14.45 -13.35
CA LYS A 160 7.82 -14.85 -12.39
C LYS A 160 8.41 -15.72 -11.28
N MET A 161 9.04 -16.83 -11.62
CA MET A 161 9.62 -17.76 -10.64
C MET A 161 10.62 -17.06 -9.70
N GLY A 162 11.48 -16.21 -10.27
CA GLY A 162 12.45 -15.44 -9.48
C GLY A 162 11.79 -14.45 -8.54
N PHE A 163 10.66 -13.86 -8.94
CA PHE A 163 9.91 -12.92 -8.10
C PHE A 163 9.05 -13.63 -7.04
N ASP A 164 8.44 -14.77 -7.38
CA ASP A 164 7.75 -15.66 -6.43
C ASP A 164 8.70 -16.08 -5.29
N SER A 165 9.93 -16.47 -5.61
CA SER A 165 10.94 -16.79 -4.59
C SER A 165 11.28 -15.60 -3.68
N VAL A 166 11.27 -14.37 -4.21
CA VAL A 166 11.47 -13.16 -3.39
C VAL A 166 10.26 -12.94 -2.48
N LEU A 167 9.04 -13.14 -2.99
CA LEU A 167 7.82 -13.00 -2.20
C LEU A 167 7.78 -14.02 -1.05
N GLU A 168 8.08 -15.29 -1.32
CA GLU A 168 8.17 -16.35 -0.30
C GLU A 168 9.18 -16.00 0.80
N LYS A 169 10.34 -15.44 0.43
CA LYS A 169 11.37 -15.02 1.40
C LYS A 169 10.93 -13.82 2.25
N LEU A 170 10.12 -12.92 1.70
CA LEU A 170 9.66 -11.71 2.37
C LEU A 170 8.36 -11.89 3.15
N ASP A 171 7.58 -12.92 2.83
CA ASP A 171 6.29 -13.23 3.46
C ASP A 171 6.34 -13.32 5.00
N PRO A 172 7.24 -14.11 5.62
CA PRO A 172 7.31 -14.18 7.08
C PRO A 172 7.72 -12.83 7.71
N VAL A 173 8.57 -12.05 7.04
CA VAL A 173 8.99 -10.72 7.49
C VAL A 173 7.83 -9.74 7.45
N TRP A 174 7.00 -9.84 6.41
CA TRP A 174 5.79 -9.04 6.25
C TRP A 174 4.80 -9.33 7.38
N HIS A 175 4.50 -10.61 7.61
CA HIS A 175 3.60 -11.04 8.68
C HIS A 175 4.09 -10.60 10.07
N ALA A 176 5.37 -10.82 10.39
CA ALA A 176 5.93 -10.40 11.67
C ALA A 176 5.82 -8.88 11.90
N LYS A 177 6.05 -8.06 10.86
CA LYS A 177 5.87 -6.61 10.95
C LYS A 177 4.40 -6.22 11.12
N PHE A 178 3.50 -6.89 10.41
CA PHE A 178 2.08 -6.62 10.51
C PHE A 178 1.55 -6.95 11.91
N ASP A 179 1.95 -8.08 12.48
CA ASP A 179 1.58 -8.50 13.83
C ASP A 179 2.11 -7.54 14.90
N ASP A 180 3.34 -7.04 14.76
CA ASP A 180 3.89 -6.01 15.65
C ASP A 180 3.10 -4.70 15.60
N ILE A 181 2.75 -4.22 14.40
CA ILE A 181 1.94 -3.01 14.22
C ILE A 181 0.53 -3.21 14.80
N SER A 182 -0.09 -4.35 14.52
CA SER A 182 -1.40 -4.73 15.04
C SER A 182 -1.39 -4.77 16.58
N GLY A 183 -0.37 -5.41 17.17
CA GLY A 183 -0.20 -5.48 18.61
C GLY A 183 0.02 -4.12 19.27
N LYS A 184 0.81 -3.23 18.66
CA LYS A 184 0.98 -1.84 19.12
C LYS A 184 -0.33 -1.06 19.05
N THR A 185 -1.08 -1.22 17.96
CA THR A 185 -2.37 -0.56 17.75
C THR A 185 -3.41 -1.04 18.76
N SER A 186 -3.47 -2.34 19.04
CA SER A 186 -4.34 -2.91 20.07
C SER A 186 -4.02 -2.33 21.45
N LYS A 187 -2.74 -2.30 21.85
CA LYS A 187 -2.32 -1.73 23.14
C LYS A 187 -2.70 -0.25 23.27
N LEU A 188 -2.51 0.52 22.20
CA LEU A 188 -2.93 1.93 22.15
C LEU A 188 -4.45 2.05 22.29
N PHE A 189 -5.21 1.19 21.60
CA PHE A 189 -6.67 1.18 21.69
C PHE A 189 -7.14 0.83 23.11
N ASP A 190 -6.55 -0.17 23.75
CA ASP A 190 -6.86 -0.54 25.13
C ASP A 190 -6.55 0.61 26.10
N GLN A 191 -5.44 1.30 25.90
CA GLN A 191 -5.07 2.46 26.70
C GLN A 191 -6.08 3.61 26.54
N VAL A 192 -6.52 3.89 25.31
CA VAL A 192 -7.56 4.91 25.04
C VAL A 192 -8.88 4.48 25.67
N ASN A 193 -9.31 3.23 25.48
CA ASN A 193 -10.56 2.71 26.02
C ASN A 193 -10.57 2.77 27.56
N ASN A 194 -9.48 2.36 28.21
CA ASN A 194 -9.34 2.43 29.66
C ASN A 194 -9.43 3.87 30.17
N ARG A 195 -8.75 4.83 29.52
CA ARG A 195 -8.85 6.25 29.87
C ARG A 195 -10.27 6.78 29.69
N THR A 196 -10.92 6.50 28.57
CA THR A 196 -12.31 6.90 28.31
C THR A 196 -13.25 6.32 29.37
N SER A 197 -13.08 5.05 29.74
CA SER A 197 -13.90 4.41 30.78
C SER A 197 -13.72 5.05 32.16
N CYS A 198 -12.51 5.49 32.49
CA CYS A 198 -12.19 6.17 33.75
C CYS A 198 -12.87 7.54 33.80
N VAL A 199 -12.76 8.33 32.74
CA VAL A 199 -13.42 9.65 32.64
C VAL A 199 -14.94 9.51 32.71
N LEU A 200 -15.53 8.53 32.03
CA LEU A 200 -16.98 8.27 32.10
C LEU A 200 -17.44 7.91 33.52
N LYS A 201 -16.68 7.08 34.25
CA LYS A 201 -16.98 6.74 35.64
C LYS A 201 -16.94 7.97 36.55
N GLU A 202 -15.92 8.82 36.37
CA GLU A 202 -15.78 10.04 37.16
C GLU A 202 -16.91 11.03 36.89
N LEU A 203 -17.28 11.23 35.62
CA LEU A 203 -18.43 12.06 35.24
C LEU A 203 -19.73 11.54 35.83
N ASN A 204 -19.99 10.24 35.73
CA ASN A 204 -21.20 9.64 36.28
C ASN A 204 -21.27 9.81 37.81
N SER A 205 -20.14 9.61 38.50
CA SER A 205 -20.05 9.83 39.95
C SER A 205 -20.32 11.28 40.34
N ARG A 206 -19.69 12.26 39.67
CA ARG A 206 -19.92 13.69 39.93
C ARG A 206 -21.37 14.08 39.64
N THR A 207 -21.94 13.59 38.55
CA THR A 207 -23.33 13.87 38.17
C THR A 207 -24.30 13.31 39.21
N GLY A 208 -24.06 12.08 39.70
CA GLY A 208 -24.85 11.48 40.78
C GLY A 208 -24.75 12.25 42.09
N SER A 209 -23.56 12.76 42.44
CA SER A 209 -23.37 13.61 43.62
C SER A 209 -24.15 14.92 43.52
N VAL A 210 -24.08 15.61 42.38
CA VAL A 210 -24.80 16.87 42.15
C VAL A 210 -26.32 16.65 42.17
N LEU A 211 -26.79 15.57 41.53
CA LEU A 211 -28.21 15.19 41.58
C LEU A 211 -28.68 14.96 43.01
N LYS A 212 -27.90 14.23 43.82
CA LYS A 212 -28.24 13.99 45.22
C LYS A 212 -28.30 15.28 46.02
N GLU A 213 -27.31 16.17 45.87
CA GLU A 213 -27.32 17.47 46.56
C GLU A 213 -28.53 18.33 46.17
N LEU A 214 -28.91 18.33 44.89
CA LEU A 214 -30.11 19.03 44.42
C LEU A 214 -31.39 18.42 45.01
N THR A 215 -31.50 17.10 45.07
CA THR A 215 -32.66 16.42 45.69
C THR A 215 -32.75 16.75 47.18
N ASP A 216 -31.65 16.63 47.93
CA ASP A 216 -31.62 16.91 49.36
C ASP A 216 -32.02 18.38 49.65
N ARG A 217 -31.51 19.34 48.86
CA ARG A 217 -31.92 20.75 48.96
C ARG A 217 -33.40 20.97 48.65
N SER A 218 -33.93 20.24 47.68
CA SER A 218 -35.35 20.33 47.29
C SER A 218 -36.26 19.80 48.40
N GLU A 219 -35.91 18.66 49.00
CA GLU A 219 -36.65 18.08 50.13
C GLU A 219 -36.62 18.99 51.36
N CYS A 220 -35.47 19.55 51.72
CA CYS A 220 -35.39 20.52 52.82
C CYS A 220 -36.26 21.76 52.59
N ALA A 221 -36.26 22.30 51.36
CA ALA A 221 -37.10 23.45 51.03
C ALA A 221 -38.60 23.12 51.12
N LEU A 222 -39.01 21.93 50.67
CA LEU A 222 -40.38 21.45 50.81
C LEU A 222 -40.81 21.29 52.27
N HIS A 223 -39.92 20.75 53.11
CA HIS A 223 -40.19 20.60 54.55
C HIS A 223 -40.35 21.96 55.24
N ASP A 224 -39.48 22.93 54.98
CA ASP A 224 -39.59 24.29 55.53
C ASP A 224 -40.90 24.98 55.08
N VAL A 225 -41.29 24.81 53.82
CA VAL A 225 -42.59 25.32 53.33
C VAL A 225 -43.76 24.64 54.05
N ASN A 226 -43.72 23.32 54.22
CA ASN A 226 -44.75 22.56 54.91
C ASN A 226 -44.88 22.97 56.39
N ASP A 227 -43.77 23.13 57.10
CA ASP A 227 -43.74 23.57 58.50
C ASP A 227 -44.32 24.97 58.65
N ARG A 228 -43.94 25.91 57.77
CA ARG A 228 -44.49 27.27 57.77
C ARG A 228 -45.99 27.28 57.51
N THR A 229 -46.45 26.43 56.59
CA THR A 229 -47.88 26.27 56.27
C THR A 229 -48.64 25.73 57.47
N HIS A 230 -48.12 24.70 58.14
CA HIS A 230 -48.70 24.18 59.39
C HIS A 230 -48.77 25.25 60.47
N SER A 231 -47.69 25.99 60.70
CA SER A 231 -47.65 27.07 61.68
C SER A 231 -48.69 28.16 61.40
N THR A 232 -48.85 28.58 60.15
CA THR A 232 -49.82 29.61 59.78
C THR A 232 -51.26 29.10 59.90
N VAL A 233 -51.52 27.86 59.50
CA VAL A 233 -52.83 27.21 59.68
C VAL A 233 -53.20 27.08 61.16
N SER A 234 -52.26 26.66 62.02
CA SER A 234 -52.50 26.60 63.47
C SER A 234 -52.79 27.97 64.08
N GLN A 235 -52.01 29.00 63.73
CA GLN A 235 -52.26 30.37 64.19
C GLN A 235 -53.64 30.90 63.75
N LEU A 236 -54.05 30.58 62.52
CA LEU A 236 -55.39 30.93 62.02
C LEU A 236 -56.48 30.19 62.79
N ALA A 237 -56.31 28.89 63.06
CA ALA A 237 -57.26 28.09 63.82
C ALA A 237 -57.44 28.61 65.26
N ASP A 238 -56.35 28.92 65.95
CA ASP A 238 -56.39 29.49 67.31
C ASP A 238 -57.06 30.86 67.33
N SER A 239 -56.79 31.70 66.32
CA SER A 239 -57.43 33.02 66.20
C SER A 239 -58.95 32.93 65.93
N ILE A 240 -59.43 31.83 65.34
CA ILE A 240 -60.87 31.60 65.11
C ILE A 240 -61.53 31.08 66.39
N LEU A 241 -60.86 30.22 67.16
CA LEU A 241 -61.40 29.62 68.39
C LEU A 241 -61.51 30.61 69.57
N HIS A 242 -60.66 31.65 69.63
CA HIS A 242 -60.69 32.68 70.67
C HIS A 242 -61.53 33.92 70.34
N LYS A 243 -62.35 33.87 69.28
CA LYS A 243 -63.24 34.96 68.85
C LYS A 243 -64.73 34.77 69.17
N ASN A 244 -65.08 33.75 69.96
CA ASN A 244 -66.45 33.53 70.48
C ASN A 244 -66.53 33.85 71.97
#